data_AF-A0A0D9YJ48-F1
#
_entry.id   AF-A0A0D9YJ48-F1
#
_cell.length_a   1.000
_cell.length_b   1.000
_cell.length_c   1.000
_cell.angle_alpha   90.00
_cell.angle_beta   90.00
_cell.angle_gamma   90.00
#
_symmetry.space_group_name_H-M   'P 1'
#
loop_
_entity.id
_entity.type
_entity.pdbx_description
1 polymer ?
#
loop_
_entity_poly.entity_id
_entity_poly.type
_entity_poly.pdbx_seq_one_letter_code
_entity_poly.pdbx_strand_id
1 'polypeptide(L)'
;MASKLYYAVAPLVLVLLLLAPLSSARLAAAAADDDDGQWPAGGGRGRKVGGRTDVEDVEGNREVQELGLFCVVEHNRRGGSATRGRGLVFSRVVAAQTQVVSGIKYYLRIAAQEADDELVFDAVVVVKAWVPSREMVSFVPAAELPGY
;
A
#
# COMPACT_ATOMS: atom_id res chain seq x y z
N MET A 1 -12.93 -30.87 3.38
CA MET A 1 -13.93 -29.99 4.03
C MET A 1 -13.23 -29.27 5.18
N ALA A 2 -12.79 -28.03 4.98
CA ALA A 2 -12.25 -27.17 6.04
C ALA A 2 -12.46 -25.70 5.66
N SER A 3 -13.70 -25.35 5.36
CA SER A 3 -14.15 -24.00 5.06
C SER A 3 -15.06 -23.55 6.19
N LYS A 4 -14.45 -23.03 7.26
CA LYS A 4 -15.13 -22.30 8.35
C LYS A 4 -14.06 -21.90 9.37
N LEU A 5 -13.37 -20.78 9.16
CA LEU A 5 -12.80 -20.00 10.28
C LEU A 5 -12.37 -18.56 9.93
N TYR A 6 -12.83 -17.96 8.83
CA TYR A 6 -12.51 -16.57 8.48
C TYR A 6 -13.70 -15.59 8.58
N TYR A 7 -14.81 -16.02 9.22
CA TYR A 7 -16.06 -15.25 9.27
C TYR A 7 -16.26 -14.41 10.55
N ALA A 8 -15.31 -14.35 11.47
CA ALA A 8 -15.55 -13.79 12.82
C ALA A 8 -15.03 -12.35 13.06
N VAL A 9 -14.37 -11.70 12.11
CA VAL A 9 -13.84 -10.33 12.30
C VAL A 9 -14.44 -9.28 11.36
N ALA A 10 -15.38 -9.67 10.51
CA ALA A 10 -15.99 -8.80 9.51
C ALA A 10 -17.48 -8.53 9.77
N PRO A 11 -17.83 -7.74 10.81
CA PRO A 11 -19.00 -6.88 10.64
C PRO A 11 -18.84 -5.46 11.22
N LEU A 12 -17.64 -4.96 11.57
CA LEU A 12 -17.55 -3.67 12.27
C LEU A 12 -17.09 -2.45 11.45
N VAL A 13 -16.72 -2.61 10.18
CA VAL A 13 -16.29 -1.47 9.34
C VAL A 13 -17.41 -0.93 8.44
N LEU A 14 -18.54 -1.65 8.34
CA LEU A 14 -19.67 -1.27 7.49
C LEU A 14 -20.70 -0.34 8.16
N VAL A 15 -20.52 0.05 9.43
CA VAL A 15 -21.50 0.89 10.17
C VAL A 15 -21.16 2.38 10.15
N LEU A 16 -19.95 2.80 9.76
CA LEU A 16 -19.54 4.20 9.76
C LEU A 16 -19.67 4.89 8.38
N LEU A 17 -20.78 4.69 7.67
CA LEU A 17 -20.98 5.28 6.33
C LEU A 17 -22.41 5.78 6.07
N LEU A 18 -23.21 6.09 7.10
CA LEU A 18 -24.65 6.39 6.88
C LEU A 18 -25.29 7.49 7.74
N LEU A 19 -24.55 8.49 8.23
CA LEU A 19 -25.17 9.67 8.86
C LEU A 19 -24.46 10.97 8.51
N ALA A 20 -24.84 11.56 7.38
CA ALA A 20 -24.84 13.01 7.24
C ALA A 20 -26.16 13.43 6.55
N PRO A 21 -27.02 14.23 7.20
CA PRO A 21 -28.36 14.53 6.73
C PRO A 21 -28.36 15.49 5.55
N LEU A 22 -29.28 15.18 4.63
CA LEU A 22 -29.83 16.03 3.59
C LEU A 22 -30.44 17.30 4.24
N SER A 23 -29.91 18.50 3.98
CA SER A 23 -30.62 19.75 4.28
C SER A 23 -30.18 20.88 3.35
N SER A 24 -30.97 20.98 2.28
CA SER A 24 -31.39 22.14 1.50
C SER A 24 -30.68 23.50 1.69
N ALA A 25 -30.03 23.91 0.60
CA ALA A 25 -29.97 25.25 0.03
C ALA A 25 -30.40 26.47 0.89
N ARG A 26 -29.46 27.42 1.08
CA ARG A 26 -29.77 28.86 1.02
C ARG A 26 -28.65 29.65 0.35
N LEU A 27 -29.11 30.49 -0.58
CA LEU A 27 -28.45 31.51 -1.38
C LEU A 27 -28.18 32.79 -0.55
N ALA A 28 -27.22 33.60 -1.02
CA ALA A 28 -26.97 35.02 -0.70
C ALA A 28 -26.24 35.28 0.65
N ALA A 29 -25.08 35.93 0.73
CA ALA A 29 -24.55 37.23 0.24
C ALA A 29 -24.45 38.24 1.40
N ALA A 30 -23.45 39.14 1.27
CA ALA A 30 -23.07 40.25 2.17
C ALA A 30 -22.30 39.85 3.44
N ALA A 31 -21.40 40.64 4.02
CA ALA A 31 -20.49 41.74 3.64
C ALA A 31 -19.81 42.14 4.98
N ALA A 32 -18.67 42.83 4.91
CA ALA A 32 -18.02 43.59 5.99
C ALA A 32 -17.39 42.75 7.12
N ASP A 33 -16.33 43.15 7.83
CA ASP A 33 -15.35 44.24 7.80
C ASP A 33 -14.24 43.79 8.79
N ASP A 34 -13.10 44.48 8.76
CA ASP A 34 -11.85 44.26 9.52
C ASP A 34 -11.98 44.07 11.05
N ASP A 35 -11.15 43.20 11.65
CA ASP A 35 -10.61 43.38 13.01
C ASP A 35 -9.37 42.50 13.26
N ASP A 36 -8.32 43.17 13.72
CA ASP A 36 -6.98 42.72 14.03
C ASP A 36 -6.87 41.95 15.36
N GLY A 37 -5.98 40.95 15.37
CA GLY A 37 -5.35 40.51 16.63
C GLY A 37 -5.86 39.20 17.23
N GLN A 38 -4.99 38.19 17.12
CA GLN A 38 -4.62 37.27 18.20
C GLN A 38 -5.57 36.12 18.62
N TRP A 39 -5.09 34.89 18.33
CA TRP A 39 -5.40 33.52 18.83
C TRP A 39 -6.51 32.69 18.14
N PRO A 40 -6.48 31.32 18.17
CA PRO A 40 -5.58 30.42 18.89
C PRO A 40 -4.91 29.32 18.04
N ALA A 41 -4.10 28.54 18.75
CA ALA A 41 -3.43 27.31 18.34
C ALA A 41 -4.29 26.30 17.57
N GLY A 42 -3.59 25.44 16.83
CA GLY A 42 -4.15 24.18 16.36
C GLY A 42 -4.60 24.23 14.91
N GLY A 43 -3.70 24.59 14.00
CA GLY A 43 -3.77 24.17 12.60
C GLY A 43 -3.76 22.64 12.58
N GLY A 44 -4.94 22.05 12.73
CA GLY A 44 -5.19 20.63 12.57
C GLY A 44 -4.69 20.29 11.18
N ARG A 45 -3.47 19.73 11.12
CA ARG A 45 -3.00 19.00 9.96
C ARG A 45 -4.10 17.99 9.68
N GLY A 46 -4.95 18.28 8.70
CA GLY A 46 -5.93 17.33 8.21
C GLY A 46 -5.16 16.05 7.97
N ARG A 47 -5.38 15.05 8.82
CA ARG A 47 -4.78 13.73 8.63
C ARG A 47 -5.31 13.29 7.28
N LYS A 48 -4.46 13.35 6.26
CA LYS A 48 -4.74 12.79 4.94
C LYS A 48 -4.95 11.30 5.16
N VAL A 49 -6.19 10.91 5.38
CA VAL A 49 -6.59 9.51 5.43
C VAL A 49 -6.47 8.97 4.01
N GLY A 50 -5.63 7.94 3.87
CA GLY A 50 -5.08 7.49 2.58
C GLY A 50 -3.54 7.36 2.56
N GLY A 51 -2.86 7.68 3.67
CA GLY A 51 -1.42 7.45 3.84
C GLY A 51 -1.05 5.97 3.79
N ARG A 52 0.20 5.69 3.42
CA ARG A 52 0.75 4.33 3.47
C ARG A 52 0.94 3.91 4.92
N THR A 53 0.70 2.64 5.20
CA THR A 53 0.89 2.03 6.52
C THR A 53 2.02 1.01 6.44
N ASP A 54 3.02 1.14 7.29
CA ASP A 54 4.11 0.17 7.41
C ASP A 54 3.60 -1.17 7.91
N VAL A 55 4.18 -2.25 7.39
CA VAL A 55 3.98 -3.60 7.90
C VAL A 55 5.11 -3.89 8.88
N GLU A 56 4.78 -4.10 10.15
CA GLU A 56 5.78 -4.28 11.22
C GLU A 56 6.51 -5.63 11.13
N ASP A 57 5.76 -6.73 10.96
CA ASP A 57 6.32 -8.08 10.86
C ASP A 57 6.43 -8.53 9.40
N VAL A 58 7.41 -8.00 8.67
CA VAL A 58 7.59 -8.32 7.24
C VAL A 58 8.09 -9.75 7.04
N GLU A 59 9.06 -10.18 7.85
CA GLU A 59 9.71 -11.48 7.71
C GLU A 59 8.79 -12.64 8.15
N GLY A 60 8.01 -12.45 9.22
CA GLY A 60 7.04 -13.45 9.70
C GLY A 60 5.73 -13.47 8.91
N ASN A 61 5.41 -12.40 8.17
CA ASN A 61 4.19 -12.33 7.39
C ASN A 61 4.29 -13.12 6.06
N ARG A 62 3.75 -14.34 6.10
CA ARG A 62 3.69 -15.25 4.96
C ARG A 62 3.04 -14.64 3.72
N GLU A 63 1.97 -13.85 3.86
CA GLU A 63 1.30 -13.23 2.70
C GLU A 63 2.23 -12.24 2.01
N VAL A 64 2.95 -11.42 2.77
CA VAL A 64 3.91 -10.45 2.25
C VAL A 64 5.07 -11.17 1.53
N GLN A 65 5.60 -12.24 2.11
CA GLN A 65 6.65 -13.04 1.47
C GLN A 65 6.16 -13.70 0.17
N GLU A 66 4.94 -14.25 0.15
CA GLU A 66 4.33 -14.82 -1.06
C GLU A 66 4.12 -13.77 -2.16
N LEU A 67 3.76 -12.54 -1.80
CA LEU A 67 3.64 -11.43 -2.74
C LEU A 67 5.00 -11.00 -3.29
N GLY A 68 6.04 -11.00 -2.47
CA GLY A 68 7.42 -10.77 -2.89
C GLY A 68 7.89 -11.81 -3.92
N LEU A 69 7.68 -13.09 -3.62
CA LEU A 69 7.99 -14.19 -4.52
C LEU A 69 7.23 -14.06 -5.85
N PHE A 70 5.93 -13.75 -5.79
CA PHE A 70 5.11 -13.52 -6.98
C PHE A 70 5.72 -12.42 -7.87
N CYS A 71 6.17 -11.31 -7.30
CA CYS A 71 6.76 -10.22 -8.06
C CYS A 71 8.04 -10.65 -8.80
N VAL A 72 8.93 -11.41 -8.13
CA VAL A 72 10.17 -11.91 -8.76
C VAL A 72 9.85 -12.91 -9.89
N VAL A 73 8.92 -13.83 -9.66
CA VAL A 73 8.50 -14.81 -10.68
C VAL A 73 7.88 -14.13 -11.89
N GLU A 74 6.98 -13.15 -11.68
CA GLU A 74 6.39 -12.37 -12.77
C GLU A 74 7.41 -11.53 -13.53
N HIS A 75 8.38 -10.93 -12.83
CA HIS A 75 9.46 -10.19 -13.47
C HIS A 75 10.26 -11.08 -14.42
N ASN A 76 10.71 -12.25 -13.94
CA ASN A 76 11.42 -13.23 -14.75
C ASN A 76 10.56 -13.72 -15.94
N ARG A 77 9.26 -13.96 -15.73
CA ARG A 77 8.33 -14.39 -16.79
C ARG A 77 8.18 -13.34 -17.89
N ARG A 78 8.16 -12.06 -17.55
CA ARG A 78 8.04 -10.93 -18.50
C ARG A 78 9.33 -10.69 -19.30
N GLY A 79 10.33 -11.56 -19.19
CA GLY A 79 11.64 -11.37 -19.83
C GLY A 79 12.53 -10.40 -19.08
N GLY A 80 12.23 -10.13 -17.80
CA GLY A 80 13.11 -9.41 -16.89
C GLY A 80 14.43 -10.15 -16.78
N SER A 81 15.43 -9.63 -17.47
CA SER A 81 16.81 -10.08 -17.35
C SER A 81 17.46 -9.13 -16.38
N ALA A 82 17.93 -9.66 -15.26
CA ALA A 82 18.76 -8.88 -14.36
C ALA A 82 20.07 -8.53 -15.09
N THR A 83 20.82 -7.60 -14.52
CA THR A 83 21.99 -6.88 -15.07
C THR A 83 22.94 -7.72 -15.94
N ARG A 84 23.03 -9.04 -15.73
CA ARG A 84 23.93 -9.98 -16.40
C ARG A 84 23.26 -11.06 -17.27
N GLY A 85 22.01 -10.90 -17.69
CA GLY A 85 21.38 -11.91 -18.55
C GLY A 85 20.74 -13.08 -17.79
N ARG A 86 20.75 -13.06 -16.45
CA ARG A 86 20.28 -14.14 -15.57
C ARG A 86 18.96 -13.78 -14.90
N GLY A 87 18.17 -14.80 -14.55
CA GLY A 87 16.93 -14.61 -13.79
C GLY A 87 17.21 -14.33 -12.32
N LEU A 88 16.30 -13.59 -11.67
CA LEU A 88 16.38 -13.30 -10.24
C LEU A 88 15.88 -14.48 -9.40
N VAL A 89 16.54 -14.75 -8.28
CA VAL A 89 16.09 -15.74 -7.29
C VAL A 89 15.59 -14.98 -6.06
N PHE A 90 14.33 -15.19 -5.68
CA PHE A 90 13.75 -14.55 -4.51
C PHE A 90 14.49 -14.98 -3.22
N SER A 91 14.87 -14.01 -2.38
CA SER A 91 15.40 -14.28 -1.04
C SER A 91 14.35 -13.99 0.03
N ARG A 92 13.99 -12.71 0.21
CA ARG A 92 13.03 -12.26 1.23
C ARG A 92 12.49 -10.86 0.91
N VAL A 93 11.35 -10.52 1.49
CA VAL A 93 10.90 -9.13 1.59
C VAL A 93 11.55 -8.49 2.83
N VAL A 94 12.21 -7.35 2.65
CA VAL A 94 12.94 -6.62 3.70
C VAL A 94 12.14 -5.46 4.28
N ALA A 95 11.20 -4.91 3.51
CA ALA A 95 10.26 -3.89 3.99
C ALA A 95 8.96 -3.99 3.21
N ALA A 96 7.84 -3.67 3.85
CA ALA A 96 6.56 -3.61 3.19
C ALA A 96 5.70 -2.48 3.74
N GLN A 97 4.94 -1.84 2.85
CA GLN A 97 3.86 -0.93 3.21
C GLN A 97 2.59 -1.31 2.48
N THR A 98 1.46 -0.92 3.05
CA THR A 98 0.14 -1.13 2.48
C THR A 98 -0.60 0.19 2.29
N GLN A 99 -1.48 0.23 1.30
CA GLN A 99 -2.40 1.33 1.09
C GLN A 99 -3.74 0.81 0.58
N VAL A 100 -4.82 1.25 1.23
CA VAL A 100 -6.18 0.92 0.80
C VAL A 100 -6.56 1.76 -0.42
N VAL A 101 -7.01 1.09 -1.48
CA VAL A 101 -7.46 1.66 -2.76
C VAL A 101 -8.74 0.93 -3.20
N SER A 102 -9.00 0.78 -4.51
CA SER A 102 -9.93 -0.24 -5.02
C SER A 102 -9.27 -1.63 -4.96
N GLY A 103 -8.90 -2.04 -3.74
CA GLY A 103 -8.06 -3.19 -3.40
C GLY A 103 -7.05 -2.81 -2.32
N ILE A 104 -6.02 -3.64 -2.15
CA ILE A 104 -4.87 -3.37 -1.29
C ILE A 104 -3.64 -3.26 -2.19
N LYS A 105 -2.98 -2.10 -2.14
CA LYS A 105 -1.70 -1.90 -2.80
C LYS A 105 -0.58 -2.18 -1.80
N TYR A 106 0.32 -3.08 -2.18
CA TYR A 106 1.52 -3.40 -1.43
C TYR A 106 2.72 -2.74 -2.11
N TYR A 107 3.52 -2.04 -1.32
CA TYR A 107 4.83 -1.51 -1.67
C TYR A 107 5.86 -2.39 -0.99
N LEU A 108 6.57 -3.20 -1.77
CA LEU A 108 7.49 -4.20 -1.26
C LEU A 108 8.91 -3.82 -1.62
N ARG A 109 9.82 -3.88 -0.65
CA ARG A 109 11.25 -3.89 -0.89
C ARG A 109 11.73 -5.32 -0.76
N ILE A 110 12.27 -5.87 -1.84
CA ILE A 110 12.55 -7.29 -2.01
C ILE A 110 14.05 -7.48 -2.22
N ALA A 111 14.67 -8.32 -1.40
CA ALA A 111 16.00 -8.85 -1.66
C ALA A 111 15.90 -10.07 -2.58
N ALA A 112 16.67 -10.07 -3.66
CA ALA A 112 16.75 -11.16 -4.62
C ALA A 112 18.22 -11.38 -5.02
N GLN A 113 18.60 -12.61 -5.29
CA GLN A 113 19.93 -12.95 -5.75
C GLN A 113 19.99 -12.93 -7.27
N GLU A 114 21.03 -12.29 -7.81
CA GLU A 114 21.44 -12.42 -9.20
C GLU A 114 22.83 -13.07 -9.23
N ALA A 115 22.89 -14.33 -9.62
CA ALA A 115 24.12 -15.12 -9.51
C ALA A 115 24.63 -15.17 -8.06
N ASP A 116 25.74 -14.49 -7.78
CA ASP A 116 26.39 -14.45 -6.47
C ASP A 116 26.16 -13.11 -5.73
N ASP A 117 25.47 -12.15 -6.36
CA ASP A 117 25.20 -10.82 -5.81
C ASP A 117 23.76 -10.74 -5.24
N GLU A 118 23.60 -10.20 -4.03
CA GLU A 118 22.28 -9.84 -3.48
C GLU A 118 21.90 -8.43 -3.97
N LEU A 119 20.79 -8.33 -4.69
CA LEU A 119 20.23 -7.10 -5.22
C LEU A 119 18.90 -6.79 -4.54
N VAL A 120 18.60 -5.51 -4.39
CA VAL A 120 17.36 -5.06 -3.77
C VAL A 120 16.48 -4.38 -4.82
N PHE A 121 15.19 -4.69 -4.80
CA PHE A 121 14.19 -4.19 -5.74
C PHE A 121 13.00 -3.60 -5.01
N ASP A 122 12.46 -2.52 -5.55
CA ASP A 122 11.17 -1.98 -5.14
C ASP A 122 10.09 -2.50 -6.10
N ALA A 123 9.09 -3.15 -5.55
CA ALA A 123 7.96 -3.73 -6.27
C ALA A 123 6.64 -3.16 -5.77
N VAL A 124 5.69 -2.99 -6.68
CA VAL A 124 4.32 -2.60 -6.35
C VAL A 124 3.36 -3.64 -6.90
N VAL A 125 2.55 -4.21 -6.01
CA VAL A 125 1.54 -5.21 -6.36
C VAL A 125 0.19 -4.79 -5.81
N VAL A 126 -0.87 -4.97 -6.61
CA VAL A 126 -2.25 -4.70 -6.21
C VAL A 126 -3.01 -6.01 -6.08
N VAL A 127 -3.67 -6.19 -4.95
CA VAL A 127 -4.50 -7.35 -4.64
C VAL A 127 -5.95 -6.89 -4.46
N LYS A 128 -6.90 -7.56 -5.12
CA LYS A 128 -8.33 -7.30 -4.93
C LYS A 128 -8.91 -8.44 -4.12
N ALA A 129 -9.50 -8.18 -2.95
CA ALA A 129 -10.00 -9.26 -2.09
C ALA A 129 -11.24 -9.99 -2.67
N TRP A 130 -11.97 -9.34 -3.58
CA TRP A 130 -13.22 -9.86 -4.16
C TRP A 130 -13.02 -10.66 -5.47
N VAL A 131 -11.80 -10.73 -6.01
CA VAL A 131 -11.44 -11.52 -7.20
C VAL A 131 -10.05 -12.12 -6.94
N PRO A 132 -9.75 -13.39 -7.26
CA PRO A 132 -8.40 -13.95 -7.10
C PRO A 132 -7.43 -13.36 -8.14
N SER A 133 -7.15 -12.07 -8.04
CA SER A 133 -6.32 -11.29 -8.94
C SER A 133 -5.25 -10.56 -8.14
N ARG A 134 -4.00 -10.80 -8.55
CA ARG A 134 -2.80 -10.10 -8.09
C ARG A 134 -2.13 -9.54 -9.32
N GLU A 135 -1.83 -8.25 -9.31
CA GLU A 135 -1.25 -7.57 -10.46
C GLU A 135 0.02 -6.84 -10.04
N MET A 136 1.15 -7.26 -10.60
CA MET A 136 2.42 -6.55 -10.43
C MET A 136 2.45 -5.32 -11.35
N VAL A 137 2.38 -4.15 -10.74
CA VAL A 137 2.33 -2.84 -11.39
C VAL A 137 3.74 -2.36 -11.75
N SER A 138 4.69 -2.51 -10.84
CA SER A 138 6.08 -2.11 -11.07
C SER A 138 7.06 -3.05 -10.38
N PHE A 139 8.26 -3.16 -10.94
CA PHE A 139 9.40 -3.86 -10.38
C PHE A 139 10.66 -3.19 -10.88
N VAL A 140 11.39 -2.49 -10.00
CA VAL A 140 12.56 -1.69 -10.36
C VAL A 140 13.67 -1.91 -9.34
N PRO A 141 14.96 -1.80 -9.72
CA PRO A 141 16.05 -1.79 -8.75
C PRO A 141 15.80 -0.71 -7.69
N ALA A 142 15.96 -1.07 -6.43
CA ALA A 142 15.78 -0.13 -5.35
C ALA A 142 16.92 0.89 -5.40
N ALA A 143 16.58 2.18 -5.32
CA ALA A 143 17.60 3.20 -5.15
C ALA A 143 18.27 3.00 -3.78
N GLU A 144 19.58 3.22 -3.73
CA GLU A 144 20.39 3.19 -2.51
C GLU A 144 19.95 4.27 -1.50
N LEU A 145 19.17 5.25 -1.96
CA LEU A 145 18.53 6.24 -1.09
C LEU A 145 17.26 5.64 -0.46
N PRO A 146 17.24 5.47 0.88
CA PRO A 146 16.01 5.11 1.57
C PRO A 146 15.02 6.26 1.40
N GLY A 147 14.00 6.05 0.57
CA GLY A 147 12.80 6.87 0.58
C GLY A 147 11.90 6.48 1.73
N TYR A 148 12.42 6.58 2.96
CA TYR A 148 11.72 6.51 4.25
C TYR A 148 12.35 7.52 5.20
#